data_AF-A0A7Y8GD31-F1
#
_entry.id   AF-A0A7Y8GD31-F1
#
_cell.length_a   1.000
_cell.length_b   1.000
_cell.length_c   1.000
_cell.angle_alpha   90.00
_cell.angle_beta   90.00
_cell.angle_gamma   90.00
#
_symmetry.space_group_name_H-M   'P 1'
#
loop_
_entity.id
_entity.type
_entity.pdbx_description
1 polymer ?
#
loop_
_entity_poly.entity_id
_entity_poly.type
_entity_poly.pdbx_seq_one_letter_code
_entity_poly.pdbx_strand_id
1 'polypeptide(L)'
;MIGEPMVNLRDSIIDNLNQQLEAFFGAGKTAQVIPNGVGVDGPFNGTTAHHERLRKERDKLAPLVRAEAAKGVVASVAAKNLGMHIKRVTLIAQENGFKFADTP
;
A
#
# COMPACT_ATOMS: atom_id res chain seq x y z
N MET A 1 39.10 -41.40 25.01
CA MET A 1 38.54 -40.05 25.15
C MET A 1 37.39 -39.92 24.16
N ILE A 2 36.16 -40.10 24.64
CA ILE A 2 34.93 -39.91 23.85
C ILE A 2 34.64 -38.40 23.92
N GLY A 3 34.62 -37.73 22.77
CA GLY A 3 34.40 -36.30 22.67
C GLY A 3 33.08 -35.89 23.32
N GLU A 4 33.13 -34.85 24.13
CA GLU A 4 31.92 -34.27 24.73
C GLU A 4 30.90 -33.91 23.63
N PRO A 5 29.59 -34.10 23.88
CA PRO A 5 28.58 -33.79 22.89
C PRO A 5 28.66 -32.30 22.55
N MET A 6 28.95 -32.01 21.28
CA MET A 6 28.91 -30.67 20.72
C MET A 6 27.55 -30.04 21.03
N VAL A 7 27.56 -28.94 21.79
CA VAL A 7 26.34 -28.22 22.19
C VAL A 7 25.51 -27.96 20.95
N ASN A 8 24.23 -28.35 20.99
CA ASN A 8 23.33 -28.12 19.88
C ASN A 8 23.17 -26.60 19.70
N LEU A 9 23.48 -26.08 18.53
CA LEU A 9 23.43 -24.64 18.24
C LEU A 9 22.05 -24.05 18.55
N ARG A 10 20.97 -24.82 18.37
CA ARG A 10 19.62 -24.36 18.70
C ARG A 10 19.46 -24.10 20.20
N ASP A 11 20.01 -24.97 21.04
CA ASP A 11 19.90 -24.85 22.50
C ASP A 11 20.66 -23.61 22.98
N SER A 12 21.86 -23.35 22.45
CA SER A 12 22.61 -22.13 22.77
C SER A 12 21.89 -20.83 22.37
N ILE A 13 21.16 -20.85 21.25
CA ILE A 13 20.37 -19.70 20.80
C ILE A 13 19.17 -19.51 21.73
N ILE A 14 18.49 -20.59 22.11
CA ILE A 14 17.35 -20.56 23.02
C ILE A 14 17.76 -20.00 24.38
N ASP A 15 18.85 -20.49 24.95
CA ASP A 15 19.36 -20.02 26.24
C ASP A 15 19.71 -18.53 26.20
N ASN A 16 20.37 -18.09 25.13
CA ASN A 16 20.70 -16.68 24.95
C ASN A 16 19.44 -15.80 24.80
N LEU A 17 18.43 -16.26 24.08
CA LEU A 17 17.16 -15.55 23.93
C LEU A 17 16.43 -15.44 25.27
N ASN A 18 16.39 -16.52 26.06
CA ASN A 18 15.76 -16.52 27.38
C ASN A 18 16.44 -15.52 28.32
N GLN A 19 17.78 -15.48 28.35
CA GLN A 19 18.54 -14.49 29.13
C GLN A 19 18.21 -13.05 28.73
N GLN A 20 18.06 -12.78 27.43
CA GLN A 20 17.69 -11.45 26.96
C GLN A 20 16.26 -11.06 27.35
N LEU A 21 15.32 -12.01 27.29
CA LEU A 21 13.94 -11.78 27.75
C LEU A 21 13.89 -11.51 29.25
N GLU A 22 14.59 -12.30 30.07
CA GLU A 22 14.69 -12.08 31.51
C GLU A 22 15.29 -10.71 31.84
N ALA A 23 16.37 -10.31 31.17
CA ALA A 23 16.97 -8.98 31.35
C ALA A 23 16.00 -7.85 30.93
N PHE A 24 15.25 -8.04 29.85
CA PHE A 24 14.28 -7.07 29.36
C PHE A 24 13.13 -6.87 30.36
N PHE A 25 12.48 -7.96 30.78
CA PHE A 25 11.35 -7.89 31.72
C PHE A 25 11.80 -7.58 33.15
N GLY A 26 12.97 -8.08 33.58
CA GLY A 26 13.57 -7.80 34.88
C GLY A 26 13.96 -6.34 35.07
N ALA A 27 14.28 -5.62 33.98
CA ALA A 27 14.46 -4.17 33.98
C ALA A 27 13.13 -3.38 34.06
N GLY A 28 11.99 -4.05 34.26
CA GLY A 28 10.66 -3.44 34.34
C GLY A 28 10.09 -3.02 32.99
N LYS A 29 10.70 -3.44 31.87
CA LYS A 29 10.17 -3.14 30.53
C LYS A 29 9.00 -4.08 30.22
N THR A 30 8.07 -3.59 29.42
CA THR A 30 6.88 -4.35 29.00
C THR A 30 6.80 -4.41 27.48
N ALA A 31 6.21 -5.49 26.98
CA ALA A 31 5.83 -5.55 25.57
C ALA A 31 4.71 -4.54 25.31
N GLN A 32 4.85 -3.73 24.26
CA GLN A 32 3.84 -2.77 23.85
C GLN A 32 3.16 -3.28 22.58
N VAL A 33 1.84 -3.33 22.60
CA VAL A 33 1.06 -3.53 21.38
C VAL A 33 0.90 -2.16 20.74
N ILE A 34 1.54 -1.95 19.58
CA ILE A 34 1.37 -0.73 18.81
C ILE A 34 0.07 -0.87 18.00
N PRO A 35 -0.92 0.03 18.17
CA PRO A 35 -2.12 0.00 17.35
C PRO A 35 -1.79 0.08 15.87
N ASN A 36 -2.55 -0.64 15.05
CA ASN A 36 -2.42 -0.58 13.60
C ASN A 36 -2.58 0.88 13.13
N GLY A 37 -1.61 1.38 12.35
CA GLY A 37 -1.58 2.77 11.86
C GLY A 37 -0.80 3.79 12.71
N VAL A 38 -0.28 3.42 13.89
CA VAL A 38 0.56 4.30 14.74
C VAL A 38 2.07 3.98 14.62
N GLY A 39 2.42 2.74 14.28
CA GLY A 39 3.79 2.30 14.05
C GLY A 39 4.27 2.45 12.60
N VAL A 40 5.54 2.12 12.35
CA VAL A 40 6.19 2.12 11.02
C VAL A 40 5.63 1.05 10.06
N ASP A 41 4.79 0.14 10.57
CA ASP A 41 4.05 -0.87 9.81
C ASP A 41 2.66 -0.38 9.36
N GLY A 42 2.27 0.85 9.71
CA GLY A 42 1.06 1.48 9.21
C GLY A 42 1.19 1.96 7.76
N PRO A 43 0.09 2.26 7.06
CA PRO A 43 0.08 2.79 5.69
C PRO A 43 0.77 4.17 5.50
N PHE A 44 1.42 4.70 6.55
CA PHE A 44 2.10 5.99 6.60
C PHE A 44 3.52 5.98 6.03
N ASN A 45 3.97 4.89 5.40
CA ASN A 45 5.25 4.87 4.66
C ASN A 45 5.07 5.44 3.24
N GLY A 46 4.95 6.77 3.11
CA GLY A 46 5.27 7.54 1.89
C GLY A 46 4.43 7.29 0.61
N THR A 47 3.58 6.28 0.56
CA THR A 47 2.76 5.96 -0.62
C THR A 47 1.53 6.86 -0.69
N THR A 48 0.94 7.24 0.45
CA THR A 48 -0.25 8.12 0.52
C THR A 48 -0.01 9.48 -0.10
N ALA A 49 1.08 10.17 0.22
CA ALA A 49 1.38 11.50 -0.33
C ALA A 49 1.55 11.48 -1.86
N HIS A 50 2.24 10.46 -2.39
CA HIS A 50 2.40 10.29 -3.84
C HIS A 50 1.07 9.94 -4.52
N HIS A 51 0.29 9.01 -3.95
CA HIS A 51 -1.02 8.63 -4.47
C HIS A 51 -2.02 9.80 -4.43
N GLU A 52 -2.05 10.59 -3.36
CA GLU A 52 -2.87 11.78 -3.23
C GLU A 52 -2.49 12.86 -4.24
N ARG A 53 -1.19 13.10 -4.45
CA ARG A 53 -0.72 14.03 -5.48
C ARG A 53 -1.22 13.59 -6.86
N LEU A 54 -1.03 12.31 -7.21
CA LEU A 54 -1.50 11.77 -8.48
C LEU A 54 -3.04 11.82 -8.60
N ARG A 55 -3.77 11.63 -7.50
CA ARG A 55 -5.23 11.74 -7.47
C ARG A 55 -5.67 13.19 -7.76
N LYS A 56 -5.06 14.17 -7.09
CA LYS A 56 -5.29 15.60 -7.34
C LYS A 56 -5.01 16.00 -8.80
N GLU A 57 -3.95 15.46 -9.40
CA GLU A 57 -3.66 15.68 -10.83
C GLU A 57 -4.71 15.06 -11.76
N ARG A 58 -5.24 13.88 -11.40
CA ARG A 58 -6.33 13.24 -12.14
C ARG A 58 -7.65 13.98 -12.01
N ASP A 59 -7.97 14.51 -10.83
CA ASP A 59 -9.21 15.26 -10.59
C ASP A 59 -9.29 16.54 -11.42
N LYS A 60 -8.15 17.18 -11.70
CA LYS A 60 -8.09 18.33 -12.63
C LYS A 60 -8.55 17.96 -14.05
N LEU A 61 -8.36 16.71 -14.47
CA LEU A 61 -8.74 16.22 -15.79
C LEU A 61 -10.18 15.67 -15.80
N ALA A 62 -10.78 15.42 -14.65
CA ALA A 62 -12.12 14.85 -14.53
C ALA A 62 -13.21 15.64 -15.30
N PRO A 63 -13.22 16.98 -15.33
CA PRO A 63 -14.19 17.74 -16.13
C PRO A 63 -14.10 17.46 -17.63
N LEU A 64 -12.88 17.37 -18.17
CA LEU A 64 -12.64 17.08 -19.60
C LEU A 64 -13.07 15.65 -19.95
N VAL A 65 -12.71 14.70 -19.09
CA VAL A 65 -13.06 13.29 -19.24
C VAL A 65 -14.58 13.09 -19.14
N ARG A 66 -15.24 13.82 -18.22
CA ARG A 66 -16.69 13.82 -18.07
C ARG A 66 -17.40 14.44 -19.28
N ALA A 67 -16.83 15.49 -19.87
CA ALA A 67 -17.38 16.10 -21.08
C ALA A 67 -17.34 15.13 -22.28
N GLU A 68 -16.29 14.32 -22.43
CA GLU A 68 -16.27 13.24 -23.42
C GLU A 68 -17.32 12.17 -23.11
N ALA A 69 -17.41 11.71 -21.86
CA ALA A 69 -18.43 10.73 -21.47
C ALA A 69 -19.86 11.22 -21.76
N ALA A 70 -20.14 12.51 -21.54
CA ALA A 70 -21.43 13.13 -21.82
C ALA A 70 -21.80 13.16 -23.32
N LYS A 71 -20.84 13.03 -24.24
CA LYS A 71 -21.10 12.85 -25.68
C LYS A 71 -21.60 11.44 -26.03
N GLY A 72 -21.67 10.54 -25.04
CA GLY A 72 -22.08 9.15 -25.25
C GLY A 72 -21.03 8.29 -25.95
N VAL A 73 -19.76 8.69 -25.93
CA VAL A 73 -18.67 7.90 -26.52
C VAL A 73 -18.18 6.82 -25.56
N VAL A 74 -17.59 5.77 -26.13
CA VAL A 74 -16.89 4.72 -25.38
C VAL A 74 -15.52 5.22 -24.88
N ALA A 75 -14.98 4.60 -23.84
CA ALA A 75 -13.72 5.02 -23.20
C ALA A 75 -12.51 5.10 -24.16
N SER A 76 -12.45 4.21 -25.16
CA SER A 76 -11.37 4.20 -26.17
C SER A 76 -11.39 5.44 -27.08
N VAL A 77 -12.58 5.92 -27.44
CA VAL A 77 -12.76 7.13 -28.25
C VAL A 77 -12.42 8.36 -27.42
N ALA A 78 -12.91 8.45 -26.18
CA ALA A 78 -12.53 9.53 -25.26
C ALA A 78 -11.01 9.59 -25.03
N ALA A 79 -10.36 8.43 -24.89
CA ALA A 79 -8.91 8.32 -24.77
C ALA A 79 -8.17 8.88 -25.99
N LYS A 80 -8.65 8.55 -27.21
CA LYS A 80 -8.11 9.09 -28.46
C LYS A 80 -8.30 10.61 -28.57
N ASN A 81 -9.51 11.10 -28.25
CA ASN A 81 -9.84 12.53 -28.32
C ASN A 81 -9.00 13.37 -27.36
N LEU A 82 -8.70 12.83 -26.17
CA LEU A 82 -7.94 13.53 -25.13
C LEU A 82 -6.43 13.24 -25.19
N GLY A 83 -5.96 12.42 -26.14
CA GLY A 83 -4.55 12.02 -26.23
C GLY A 83 -4.04 11.28 -24.99
N MET A 84 -4.91 10.55 -24.29
CA MET A 84 -4.60 9.85 -23.04
C MET A 84 -4.68 8.34 -23.23
N HIS A 85 -3.93 7.59 -22.41
CA HIS A 85 -4.07 6.13 -22.38
C HIS A 85 -5.44 5.71 -21.81
N ILE A 86 -6.09 4.71 -22.41
CA ILE A 86 -7.44 4.27 -22.03
C ILE A 86 -7.59 3.98 -20.53
N LYS A 87 -6.63 3.28 -19.92
CA LYS A 87 -6.62 3.00 -18.47
C LYS A 87 -6.69 4.27 -17.62
N ARG A 88 -6.07 5.38 -18.06
CA ARG A 88 -6.08 6.65 -17.31
C ARG A 88 -7.47 7.28 -17.34
N VAL A 89 -8.12 7.26 -18.49
CA VAL A 89 -9.48 7.78 -18.69
C VAL A 89 -10.49 6.95 -17.89
N THR A 90 -10.39 5.62 -17.94
CA THR A 90 -11.22 4.71 -17.13
C THR A 90 -11.01 4.92 -15.64
N LEU A 91 -9.76 5.06 -15.19
CA LEU A 91 -9.44 5.31 -13.78
C LEU A 91 -10.06 6.63 -13.31
N ILE A 92 -9.91 7.72 -14.07
CA ILE A 92 -10.51 9.02 -13.74
C ILE A 92 -12.03 8.92 -13.60
N ALA A 93 -12.69 8.19 -14.51
CA ALA A 93 -14.14 8.00 -14.49
C ALA A 93 -14.61 7.20 -13.26
N GLN A 94 -13.95 6.08 -12.96
CA GLN A 94 -14.22 5.27 -11.76
C GLN A 94 -14.07 6.09 -10.49
N GLU A 95 -12.96 6.80 -10.40
CA GLU A 95 -12.60 7.65 -9.27
C GLU A 95 -13.55 8.84 -9.05
N ASN A 96 -14.17 9.36 -10.11
CA ASN A 96 -15.08 10.51 -10.08
C ASN A 96 -16.56 10.13 -10.26
N GLY A 97 -16.88 8.84 -10.20
CA GLY A 97 -18.25 8.33 -10.15
C GLY A 97 -19.06 8.50 -11.44
N PHE A 98 -18.44 8.46 -12.62
CA PHE A 98 -19.16 8.46 -13.89
C PHE A 98 -18.71 7.32 -14.81
N LYS A 99 -19.51 7.04 -15.85
CA LYS A 99 -19.28 5.93 -16.78
C LYS A 99 -19.26 6.45 -18.22
N PHE A 100 -18.53 5.72 -19.07
CA PHE A 100 -18.63 5.87 -20.52
C PHE A 100 -19.80 5.05 -21.05
N ALA A 101 -20.17 5.28 -22.31
CA ALA A 101 -21.07 4.38 -23.00
C ALA A 101 -20.47 2.97 -23.06
N ASP A 102 -21.35 1.97 -23.03
CA ASP A 102 -20.96 0.59 -23.21
C ASP A 102 -20.42 0.38 -24.63
N THR A 103 -19.53 -0.59 -24.76
CA THR A 103 -19.06 -0.99 -26.08
C THR A 103 -20.24 -1.68 -26.77
N PRO A 104 -20.66 -1.26 -27.98
CA PRO A 104 -21.73 -1.96 -28.70
C PRO A 104 -21.36 -3.42 -28.97
#